data_AF-A0A497EXD8-F1
#
_entry.id   AF-A0A497EXD8-F1
#
_cell.length_a   1.000
_cell.length_b   1.000
_cell.length_c   1.000
_cell.angle_alpha   90.00
_cell.angle_beta   90.00
_cell.angle_gamma   90.00
#
_symmetry.space_group_name_H-M   'P 1'
#
loop_
_entity.id
_entity.type
_entity.pdbx_description
1 polymer ?
#
loop_
_entity_poly.entity_id
_entity_poly.type
_entity_poly.pdbx_seq_one_letter_code
_entity_poly.pdbx_strand_id
1 'polypeptide(L)' 'RKLGCKMRSPFMTMSILALPVIPELRITDKGLVDVKEFKIVDVLVED' A
#
# COMPACT_ATOMS: atom_id res chain seq x y z
N ARG A 1 -5.90 -18.21 -17.61
CA ARG A 1 -5.04 -16.99 -17.63
C ARG A 1 -5.92 -15.74 -17.82
N LYS A 2 -6.55 -15.22 -16.76
CA LYS A 2 -7.06 -13.82 -16.66
C LYS A 2 -7.72 -13.69 -15.28
N LEU A 3 -6.99 -13.16 -14.31
CA LEU A 3 -7.48 -12.93 -12.94
C LEU A 3 -8.41 -11.69 -12.86
N GLY A 4 -9.05 -11.27 -13.96
CA GLY A 4 -9.86 -10.03 -14.03
C GLY A 4 -9.09 -8.72 -13.78
N CYS A 5 -7.80 -8.79 -13.42
CA CYS A 5 -6.99 -7.64 -13.06
C CYS A 5 -6.63 -6.82 -14.30
N LYS A 6 -7.07 -5.56 -14.31
CA LYS A 6 -6.76 -4.57 -15.37
C LYS A 6 -5.37 -3.94 -15.22
N MET A 7 -4.70 -4.18 -14.09
CA MET A 7 -3.38 -3.61 -13.82
C MET A 7 -2.35 -4.23 -14.77
N ARG A 8 -1.48 -3.40 -15.36
CA ARG A 8 -0.51 -3.81 -16.39
C ARG A 8 0.48 -4.86 -15.90
N SER A 9 0.98 -4.73 -14.66
CA SER A 9 2.02 -5.59 -14.08
C SER A 9 1.78 -5.89 -12.60
N PRO A 10 0.70 -6.61 -12.23
CA PRO A 10 0.28 -6.77 -10.84
C PRO A 10 1.36 -7.37 -9.94
N PHE A 11 2.10 -8.38 -10.42
CA PHE A 11 3.12 -9.05 -9.63
C PHE A 11 4.35 -8.18 -9.36
N MET A 12 4.74 -7.34 -10.32
CA MET A 12 5.81 -6.36 -10.12
C MET A 12 5.40 -5.33 -9.07
N THR A 13 4.17 -4.82 -9.12
CA THR A 13 3.63 -3.93 -8.09
C THR A 13 3.53 -4.61 -6.72
N MET A 14 3.21 -5.90 -6.65
CA MET A 14 3.22 -6.61 -5.36
C MET A 14 4.64 -6.83 -4.82
N SER A 15 5.65 -7.01 -5.70
CA SER A 15 7.05 -7.21 -5.26
C SER A 15 7.64 -6.01 -4.51
N ILE A 16 7.16 -4.79 -4.78
CA ILE A 16 7.61 -3.59 -4.06
C ILE A 16 7.03 -3.47 -2.65
N LEU A 17 6.01 -4.25 -2.28
CA LEU A 17 5.45 -4.25 -0.91
C LEU A 17 6.45 -4.78 0.14
N ALA A 18 7.41 -5.58 -0.29
CA ALA A 18 8.51 -6.05 0.54
C ALA A 18 9.54 -4.94 0.82
N LEU A 19 9.58 -3.89 0.02
CA LEU A 19 10.55 -2.81 0.14
C LEU A 19 10.13 -1.87 1.28
N PRO A 20 10.96 -1.65 2.31
CA PRO A 20 10.52 -1.00 3.54
C PRO A 20 10.00 0.44 3.39
N VAL A 21 10.46 1.16 2.37
CA VAL A 21 10.34 2.64 2.26
C VAL A 21 9.70 3.14 0.97
N ILE A 22 9.38 2.27 0.01
CA ILE A 22 8.91 2.70 -1.32
C ILE A 22 7.42 3.05 -1.37
N PRO A 23 6.50 2.36 -0.67
CA PRO A 23 5.15 2.87 -0.59
C PRO A 23 5.09 4.02 0.42
N GLU A 24 4.75 5.22 -0.07
CA GLU A 24 4.56 6.43 0.76
C GLU A 24 3.48 6.22 1.83
N LEU A 25 2.48 5.40 1.50
CA LEU A 25 1.42 4.95 2.38
C LEU A 25 1.44 3.42 2.45
N ARG A 26 1.58 2.86 3.65
CA ARG A 26 1.80 1.42 3.85
C ARG A 26 0.86 0.83 4.89
N ILE A 27 0.31 -0.34 4.60
CA ILE A 27 -0.39 -1.16 5.59
C ILE A 27 0.65 -1.95 6.39
N THR A 28 0.57 -1.84 7.71
CA THR A 28 1.43 -2.53 8.68
C THR A 28 0.56 -3.25 9.72
N ASP A 29 1.20 -3.97 10.63
CA ASP A 29 0.56 -4.55 11.82
C ASP A 29 -0.05 -3.49 12.76
N LYS A 30 0.39 -2.23 12.66
CA LYS A 30 -0.14 -1.09 13.42
C LYS A 30 -1.23 -0.31 12.71
N GLY A 31 -1.65 -0.75 11.52
CA GLY A 31 -2.62 -0.05 10.67
C GLY A 31 -2.00 0.63 9.46
N LEU A 32 -2.71 1.62 8.91
CA LEU A 32 -2.27 2.40 7.75
C LEU A 32 -1.26 3.47 8.22
N VAL A 33 -0.06 3.47 7.66
CA VAL A 33 1.05 4.33 8.08
C VAL A 33 1.48 5.20 6.90
N ASP A 34 1.55 6.51 7.15
CA ASP A 34 2.27 7.45 6.29
C ASP A 34 3.77 7.34 6.61
N VAL A 35 4.54 6.85 5.64
CA VAL A 35 5.99 6.61 5.76
C VAL A 35 6.79 7.91 5.64
N LYS A 36 6.24 8.96 5.02
CA LYS A 36 6.88 10.28 4.94
C LYS A 36 6.81 11.00 6.29
N GLU A 37 5.64 10.94 6.92
CA GLU A 37 5.34 11.64 8.17
C GLU A 37 5.56 10.79 9.44
N PHE A 38 5.81 9.48 9.28
CA PHE A 38 5.92 8.49 10.35
C PHE A 38 4.71 8.48 11.30
N LYS A 39 3.51 8.59 10.75
CA LYS A 39 2.25 8.64 11.50
C LYS A 39 1.30 7.54 11.07
N ILE A 40 0.56 7.00 12.04
CA ILE A 40 -0.61 6.16 11.74
C ILE A 40 -1.74 7.09 11.31
N VAL A 41 -2.37 6.78 10.18
CA VAL A 41 -3.48 7.57 9.61
C VAL A 41 -4.79 6.80 9.75
N ASP A 42 -5.89 7.55 9.86
CA ASP A 42 -7.22 6.95 9.83
C ASP A 42 -7.49 6.31 8.46
N VAL A 43 -8.23 5.21 8.48
CA VAL A 43 -8.63 4.47 7.29
C VAL A 43 -9.97 4.99 6.76
N LEU A 44 -10.76 5.63 7.61
CA LEU A 44 -12.05 6.20 7.27
C LEU A 44 -11.94 7.72 7.08
N VAL A 45 -12.66 8.23 6.09
CA VAL A 45 -12.82 9.66 5.86
C VAL A 45 -14.26 10.00 6.24
N GLU A 46 -14.46 11.07 7.01
CA GLU A 46 -15.79 11.59 7.32
C GLU A 46 -16.43 12.21 6.05
N ASP A 47 -17.75 12.06 5.89
CA ASP A 47 -18.53 12.58 4.75
C ASP A 47 -18.52 14.12 4.66
#